data_AF-A0AA97CYR0-F1
#
_entry.id   AF-A0AA97CYR0-F1
#
_cell.length_a   1.000
_cell.length_b   1.000
_cell.length_c   1.000
_cell.angle_alpha   90.00
_cell.angle_beta   90.00
_cell.angle_gamma   90.00
#
_symmetry.space_group_name_H-M   'P 1'
#
loop_
_entity.id
_entity.type
_entity.pdbx_description
1 polymer ?
#
loop_
_entity_poly.entity_id
_entity_poly.type
_entity_poly.pdbx_seq_one_letter_code
_entity_poly.pdbx_strand_id
1 'polypeptide(L)'
;MVGPTSSRSFRRPTCEPMIPDDLARAWTPADPGQPVPPGPRTNPWAAVGAVPVVAPPRVAALLDGLWNDGGPHMLPDGARSHVARRPVPSAGGAYPVQTHLVVGDVGFDGLDPGRYVLDDNSATLLRRGPVGAGSDRTHLVFTVLPGRSYSRYRHRSWPLWIADTAYAVAAVEFLCATHTPVMLGPDRRIRSLLGFAPATDTNRWTDAGLVPEIALAATTLSHRTAVSEVRRTALRSRRSPAVADFASRIGRQRPTDGTVTIAQASQQRWVLGADHVRSWTVSPTDDAQTLLAALWSVHRAAAHLVYRHALDGRRTCRPVSGTTLVGGRWPVHAVASLDRRATEERR
;
A
#
# COMPACT_ATOMS: atom_id res chain seq x y z
N MET A 1 13.87 -52.81 43.33
CA MET A 1 14.60 -51.64 42.78
C MET A 1 13.86 -51.20 41.53
N VAL A 2 12.93 -50.25 41.68
CA VAL A 2 12.10 -49.73 40.58
C VAL A 2 12.30 -48.21 40.62
N GLY A 3 12.86 -47.66 39.56
CA GLY A 3 13.28 -46.26 39.48
C GLY A 3 12.10 -45.28 39.44
N PRO A 4 12.32 -44.00 39.80
CA PRO A 4 11.26 -43.00 39.83
C PRO A 4 10.86 -42.60 38.41
N THR A 5 9.57 -42.65 38.15
CA THR A 5 8.92 -42.16 36.94
C THR A 5 9.04 -40.64 36.86
N SER A 6 9.81 -40.19 35.87
CA SER A 6 9.95 -38.78 35.50
C SER A 6 8.59 -38.20 35.08
N SER A 7 8.08 -37.27 35.89
CA SER A 7 6.91 -36.46 35.54
C SER A 7 7.27 -35.55 34.37
N ARG A 8 6.82 -35.91 33.16
CA ARG A 8 6.85 -35.00 32.01
C ARG A 8 6.01 -33.76 32.34
N SER A 9 6.67 -32.64 32.56
CA SER A 9 5.99 -31.34 32.61
C SER A 9 5.36 -31.11 31.23
N PHE A 10 4.02 -31.13 31.16
CA PHE A 10 3.31 -30.55 30.04
C PHE A 10 3.62 -29.05 30.04
N ARG A 11 4.55 -28.63 29.17
CA ARG A 11 4.64 -27.23 28.79
C ARG A 11 3.31 -26.89 28.15
N ARG A 12 2.49 -26.07 28.83
CA ARG A 12 1.38 -25.37 28.19
C ARG A 12 1.94 -24.70 26.93
N PRO A 13 1.27 -24.80 25.76
CA PRO A 13 1.62 -23.96 24.64
C PRO A 13 1.53 -22.52 25.13
N THR A 14 2.67 -21.83 25.14
CA THR A 14 2.70 -20.39 25.38
C THR A 14 1.84 -19.77 24.28
N CYS A 15 0.65 -19.26 24.63
CA CYS A 15 -0.12 -18.41 23.72
C CYS A 15 0.85 -17.40 23.14
N GLU A 16 1.11 -17.49 21.85
CA GLU A 16 1.78 -16.43 21.12
C GLU A 16 1.03 -15.12 21.38
N PRO A 17 1.73 -13.98 21.47
CA PRO A 17 1.05 -12.74 21.78
C PRO A 17 0.02 -12.44 20.69
N MET A 18 -1.24 -12.34 21.13
CA MET A 18 -2.28 -11.66 20.38
C MET A 18 -1.79 -10.26 19.99
N ILE A 19 -2.34 -9.71 18.92
CA ILE A 19 -2.02 -8.35 18.47
C ILE A 19 -2.18 -7.38 19.65
N PRO A 20 -1.18 -6.52 19.95
CA PRO A 20 -1.28 -5.55 21.03
C PRO A 20 -2.56 -4.71 20.93
N ASP A 21 -3.18 -4.39 22.07
CA ASP A 21 -4.46 -3.68 22.12
C ASP A 21 -4.47 -2.37 21.32
N ASP A 22 -3.35 -1.63 21.34
CA ASP A 22 -3.18 -0.39 20.57
C ASP A 22 -3.29 -0.60 19.06
N LEU A 23 -2.81 -1.75 18.56
CA LEU A 23 -2.94 -2.13 17.16
C LEU A 23 -4.32 -2.74 16.89
N ALA A 24 -4.85 -3.55 17.82
CA ALA A 24 -6.19 -4.14 17.76
C ALA A 24 -7.30 -3.09 17.67
N ARG A 25 -7.06 -1.91 18.27
CA ARG A 25 -7.98 -0.77 18.21
C ARG A 25 -8.35 -0.37 16.78
N ALA A 26 -7.48 -0.60 15.79
CA ALA A 26 -7.72 -0.28 14.39
C ALA A 26 -8.98 -0.94 13.79
N TRP A 27 -9.43 -2.08 14.32
CA TRP A 27 -10.61 -2.82 13.85
C TRP A 27 -11.85 -2.63 14.73
N THR A 28 -11.74 -1.80 15.76
CA THR A 28 -12.87 -1.46 16.62
C THR A 28 -13.77 -0.42 15.96
N PRO A 29 -15.07 -0.36 16.33
CA PRO A 29 -15.97 0.67 15.84
C PRO A 29 -15.65 2.08 16.38
N ALA A 30 -14.69 2.22 17.29
CA ALA A 30 -14.33 3.50 17.89
C ALA A 30 -13.95 4.55 16.82
N ASP A 31 -14.53 5.74 16.95
CA ASP A 31 -14.27 6.88 16.07
C ASP A 31 -12.76 7.24 16.12
N PRO A 32 -12.06 7.36 14.96
CA PRO A 32 -10.70 7.91 14.92
C PRO A 32 -10.59 9.29 15.58
N GLY A 33 -11.66 10.06 15.63
CA GLY A 33 -11.66 11.41 16.19
C GLY A 33 -11.15 12.46 15.20
N GLN A 34 -10.94 13.67 15.71
CA GLN A 34 -10.63 14.82 14.85
C GLN A 34 -9.29 14.68 14.10
N PRO A 35 -9.22 15.12 12.84
CA PRO A 35 -7.98 15.13 12.09
C PRO A 35 -6.87 15.97 12.73
N VAL A 36 -5.62 15.62 12.45
CA VAL A 36 -4.42 16.41 12.84
C VAL A 36 -3.58 16.77 11.62
N PRO A 37 -2.67 17.76 11.74
CA PRO A 37 -1.76 18.10 10.65
C PRO A 37 -1.03 16.87 10.09
N PRO A 38 -1.00 16.67 8.76
CA PRO A 38 -0.55 15.41 8.16
C PRO A 38 0.97 15.21 8.07
N GLY A 39 1.76 16.17 8.55
CA GLY A 39 3.21 16.19 8.30
C GLY A 39 3.55 16.38 6.81
N PRO A 40 4.84 16.28 6.47
CA PRO A 40 5.31 16.52 5.11
C PRO A 40 4.87 15.40 4.15
N ARG A 41 4.71 15.74 2.87
CA ARG A 41 4.39 14.77 1.80
C ARG A 41 5.57 13.88 1.43
N THR A 42 6.76 14.46 1.43
CA THR A 42 8.04 13.79 1.22
C THR A 42 9.04 14.34 2.23
N ASN A 43 10.02 13.54 2.60
CA ASN A 43 11.16 14.01 3.38
C ASN A 43 12.01 14.97 2.52
N PRO A 44 12.57 16.06 3.07
CA PRO A 44 13.33 17.06 2.32
C PRO A 44 14.75 16.57 2.02
N TRP A 45 14.88 15.43 1.33
CA TRP A 45 16.14 14.75 1.07
C TRP A 45 17.21 15.64 0.41
N ALA A 46 16.80 16.54 -0.48
CA ALA A 46 17.72 17.49 -1.10
C ALA A 46 18.32 18.48 -0.09
N ALA A 47 17.52 18.94 0.88
CA ALA A 47 17.99 19.87 1.92
C ALA A 47 19.00 19.22 2.89
N VAL A 48 19.02 17.89 2.95
CA VAL A 48 19.95 17.11 3.80
C VAL A 48 21.08 16.47 2.98
N GLY A 49 21.32 16.96 1.76
CA GLY A 49 22.49 16.62 0.95
C GLY A 49 22.28 15.55 -0.12
N ALA A 50 21.04 15.07 -0.36
CA ALA A 50 20.79 14.20 -1.50
C ALA A 50 20.87 14.97 -2.82
N VAL A 51 21.52 14.38 -3.82
CA VAL A 51 21.85 15.06 -5.09
C VAL A 51 20.97 14.53 -6.24
N PRO A 52 20.37 15.39 -7.08
CA PRO A 52 19.63 14.94 -8.25
C PRO A 52 20.47 14.08 -9.20
N VAL A 53 19.86 13.02 -9.72
CA VAL A 53 20.43 12.16 -10.76
C VAL A 53 19.39 11.90 -11.84
N VAL A 54 19.86 11.66 -13.07
CA VAL A 54 18.98 11.25 -14.16
C VAL A 54 18.63 9.78 -13.97
N ALA A 55 17.34 9.50 -13.78
CA ALA A 55 16.86 8.12 -13.73
C ALA A 55 17.01 7.47 -15.13
N PRO A 56 17.63 6.29 -15.24
CA PRO A 56 17.69 5.56 -16.50
C PRO A 56 16.29 5.32 -17.07
N PRO A 57 16.13 5.21 -18.41
CA PRO A 57 14.81 5.15 -19.06
C PRO A 57 13.86 4.11 -18.45
N ARG A 58 14.38 2.93 -18.08
CA ARG A 58 13.56 1.87 -17.47
C ARG A 58 13.11 2.22 -16.06
N VAL A 59 14.01 2.75 -15.23
CA VAL A 59 13.69 3.22 -13.88
C VAL A 59 12.69 4.36 -13.96
N ALA A 60 12.93 5.34 -14.85
CA ALA A 60 12.03 6.43 -15.11
C ALA A 60 10.63 5.94 -15.51
N ALA A 61 10.53 5.00 -16.47
CA ALA A 61 9.26 4.43 -16.90
C ALA A 61 8.50 3.70 -15.78
N LEU A 62 9.22 3.00 -14.90
CA LEU A 62 8.62 2.33 -13.75
C LEU A 62 8.07 3.34 -12.74
N LEU A 63 8.88 4.32 -12.32
CA LEU A 63 8.49 5.35 -11.36
C LEU A 63 7.33 6.21 -11.90
N ASP A 64 7.39 6.55 -13.18
CA ASP A 64 6.36 7.26 -13.91
C ASP A 64 5.04 6.46 -13.95
N GLY A 65 5.12 5.15 -14.21
CA GLY A 65 3.96 4.27 -14.20
C GLY A 65 3.34 4.05 -12.81
N LEU A 66 4.13 4.14 -11.74
CA LEU A 66 3.65 4.02 -10.37
C LEU A 66 2.95 5.29 -9.88
N TRP A 67 3.54 6.46 -10.13
CA TRP A 67 3.21 7.68 -9.40
C TRP A 67 2.71 8.83 -10.26
N ASN A 68 3.01 8.85 -11.55
CA ASN A 68 2.65 9.98 -12.41
C ASN A 68 1.46 9.64 -13.31
N ASP A 69 0.32 10.27 -13.02
CA ASP A 69 -0.91 10.21 -13.82
C ASP A 69 -1.09 11.44 -14.74
N GLY A 70 -0.08 12.31 -14.82
CA GLY A 70 -0.02 13.44 -15.75
C GLY A 70 -0.98 14.60 -15.47
N GLY A 71 -1.66 14.66 -14.31
CA GLY A 71 -2.49 15.81 -13.97
C GLY A 71 -3.12 15.79 -12.57
N PRO A 72 -3.62 16.95 -12.09
CA PRO A 72 -4.24 17.09 -10.77
C PRO A 72 -5.61 16.42 -10.67
N HIS A 73 -6.06 16.14 -9.45
CA HIS A 73 -7.45 15.75 -9.20
C HIS A 73 -8.39 16.91 -9.57
N MET A 74 -9.53 16.58 -10.15
CA MET A 74 -10.60 17.55 -10.43
C MET A 74 -11.54 17.63 -9.22
N LEU A 75 -11.90 18.84 -8.84
CA LEU A 75 -12.92 19.13 -7.83
C LEU A 75 -14.33 18.98 -8.44
N PRO A 76 -15.40 18.84 -7.62
CA PRO A 76 -16.77 18.69 -8.12
C PRO A 76 -17.26 19.85 -9.00
N ASP A 77 -16.71 21.05 -8.80
CA ASP A 77 -16.98 22.25 -9.59
C ASP A 77 -16.18 22.31 -10.91
N GLY A 78 -15.36 21.28 -11.19
CA GLY A 78 -14.51 21.22 -12.38
C GLY A 78 -13.17 21.95 -12.24
N ALA A 79 -12.84 22.52 -11.08
CA ALA A 79 -11.54 23.14 -10.85
C ALA A 79 -10.44 22.09 -10.59
N ARG A 80 -9.18 22.46 -10.87
CA ARG A 80 -8.00 21.62 -10.59
C ARG A 80 -7.62 21.77 -9.12
N SER A 81 -7.53 20.66 -8.39
CA SER A 81 -6.97 20.67 -7.04
C SER A 81 -5.43 20.77 -7.07
N HIS A 82 -4.82 21.11 -5.93
CA HIS A 82 -3.37 21.05 -5.75
C HIS A 82 -2.83 19.62 -5.50
N VAL A 83 -3.68 18.59 -5.55
CA VAL A 83 -3.28 17.20 -5.32
C VAL A 83 -3.10 16.52 -6.67
N ALA A 84 -1.87 16.13 -6.99
CA ALA A 84 -1.57 15.33 -8.16
C ALA A 84 -2.29 13.98 -8.08
N ARG A 85 -2.88 13.52 -9.19
CA ARG A 85 -3.38 12.15 -9.29
C ARG A 85 -2.19 11.21 -9.38
N ARG A 86 -2.36 10.03 -8.78
CA ARG A 86 -1.39 8.94 -8.88
C ARG A 86 -2.08 7.68 -9.41
N PRO A 87 -1.42 6.89 -10.29
CA PRO A 87 -1.96 5.64 -10.79
C PRO A 87 -2.25 4.62 -9.66
N VAL A 88 -1.29 4.48 -8.73
CA VAL A 88 -1.46 3.68 -7.52
C VAL A 88 -2.42 4.40 -6.55
N PRO A 89 -3.56 3.80 -6.17
CA PRO A 89 -4.51 4.42 -5.26
C PRO A 89 -3.97 4.43 -3.82
N SER A 90 -4.47 5.37 -3.01
CA SER A 90 -4.20 5.45 -1.58
C SER A 90 -5.47 5.73 -0.80
N ALA A 91 -5.58 5.18 0.41
CA ALA A 91 -6.68 5.44 1.31
C ALA A 91 -6.87 6.95 1.55
N GLY A 92 -8.04 7.47 1.15
CA GLY A 92 -8.37 8.89 1.29
C GLY A 92 -7.47 9.86 0.52
N GLY A 93 -6.64 9.37 -0.41
CA GLY A 93 -5.63 10.18 -1.10
C GLY A 93 -4.51 10.68 -0.17
N ALA A 94 -4.20 9.95 0.91
CA ALA A 94 -3.15 10.33 1.85
C ALA A 94 -1.75 10.28 1.22
N TYR A 95 -1.53 9.29 0.34
CA TYR A 95 -0.28 8.97 -0.35
C TYR A 95 0.92 8.96 0.59
N PRO A 96 0.96 8.08 1.61
CA PRO A 96 2.03 8.01 2.59
C PRO A 96 3.30 7.34 2.05
N VAL A 97 3.16 6.53 0.99
CA VAL A 97 4.24 5.69 0.46
C VAL A 97 5.34 6.56 -0.16
N GLN A 98 6.58 6.35 0.26
CA GLN A 98 7.78 6.87 -0.41
C GLN A 98 8.47 5.74 -1.17
N THR A 99 9.19 6.11 -2.23
CA THR A 99 9.89 5.15 -3.08
C THR A 99 11.39 5.37 -3.02
N HIS A 100 12.11 4.35 -2.59
CA HIS A 100 13.57 4.31 -2.55
C HIS A 100 14.08 3.26 -3.52
N LEU A 101 15.27 3.48 -4.06
CA LEU A 101 16.00 2.52 -4.88
C LEU A 101 17.36 2.28 -4.24
N VAL A 102 17.68 1.02 -3.96
CA VAL A 102 18.99 0.62 -3.45
C VAL A 102 19.67 -0.15 -4.56
N VAL A 103 20.68 0.46 -5.17
CA VAL A 103 21.46 -0.12 -6.25
C VAL A 103 22.66 -0.85 -5.66
N GLY A 104 22.74 -2.14 -5.97
CA GLY A 104 23.79 -3.02 -5.47
C GLY A 104 25.16 -2.77 -6.09
N ASP A 105 26.15 -3.56 -5.67
CA ASP A 105 27.57 -3.34 -5.98
C ASP A 105 27.89 -3.44 -7.49
N VAL A 106 27.04 -4.10 -8.28
CA VAL A 106 27.18 -4.23 -9.74
C VAL A 106 26.55 -3.08 -10.54
N GLY A 107 25.90 -2.12 -9.88
CA GLY A 107 25.15 -1.05 -10.54
C GLY A 107 23.79 -1.51 -11.10
N PHE A 108 23.03 -0.57 -11.70
CA PHE A 108 21.76 -0.90 -12.34
C PHE A 108 21.37 0.09 -13.45
N ASP A 109 21.34 -0.38 -14.70
CA ASP A 109 20.98 0.44 -15.87
C ASP A 109 21.77 1.76 -15.99
N GLY A 110 23.06 1.74 -15.64
CA GLY A 110 23.89 2.94 -15.63
C GLY A 110 23.76 3.80 -14.38
N LEU A 111 22.99 3.38 -13.38
CA LEU A 111 23.14 3.91 -12.02
C LEU A 111 24.31 3.24 -11.31
N ASP A 112 25.15 4.06 -10.70
CA ASP A 112 26.19 3.64 -9.78
C ASP A 112 25.60 2.94 -8.54
N PRO A 113 26.39 2.10 -7.85
CA PRO A 113 26.03 1.60 -6.53
C PRO A 113 25.68 2.75 -5.57
N GLY A 114 24.60 2.58 -4.81
CA GLY A 114 24.10 3.65 -3.94
C GLY A 114 22.67 3.51 -3.46
N ARG A 115 22.28 4.44 -2.60
CA ARG A 115 20.91 4.63 -2.12
C ARG A 115 20.32 5.85 -2.78
N TYR A 116 19.11 5.69 -3.31
CA TYR A 116 18.38 6.71 -4.03
C TYR A 116 16.96 6.81 -3.49
N VAL A 117 16.33 7.97 -3.67
CA VAL A 117 14.94 8.24 -3.30
C VAL A 117 14.27 9.05 -4.39
N LEU A 118 13.02 8.74 -4.70
CA LEU A 118 12.20 9.59 -5.55
C LEU A 118 11.64 10.74 -4.70
N ASP A 119 11.96 11.97 -5.07
CA ASP A 119 11.20 13.13 -4.60
C ASP A 119 9.96 13.29 -5.48
N ASP A 120 8.81 12.83 -4.96
CA ASP A 120 7.54 12.88 -5.67
C ASP A 120 7.07 14.31 -6.02
N ASN A 121 7.53 15.33 -5.30
CA ASN A 121 7.10 16.71 -5.57
C ASN A 121 7.74 17.24 -6.87
N SER A 122 8.99 16.87 -7.12
CA SER A 122 9.76 17.28 -8.29
C SER A 122 9.88 16.16 -9.34
N ALA A 123 9.30 14.98 -9.09
CA ALA A 123 9.45 13.77 -9.90
C ALA A 123 10.93 13.44 -10.21
N THR A 124 11.83 13.75 -9.28
CA THR A 124 13.28 13.66 -9.47
C THR A 124 13.87 12.56 -8.60
N LEU A 125 14.74 11.74 -9.18
CA LEU A 125 15.51 10.75 -8.43
C LEU A 125 16.70 11.45 -7.75
N LEU A 126 16.85 11.28 -6.45
CA LEU A 126 17.92 11.86 -5.65
C LEU A 126 18.83 10.74 -5.13
N ARG A 127 20.15 10.86 -5.31
CA ARG A 127 21.16 10.00 -4.69
C ARG A 127 21.42 10.49 -3.26
N ARG A 128 21.18 9.62 -2.28
CA ARG A 128 21.34 9.88 -0.84
C ARG A 128 22.74 9.56 -0.32
N GLY A 129 23.44 8.65 -0.97
CA GLY A 129 24.78 8.21 -0.53
C GLY A 129 25.11 6.79 -0.99
N PRO A 130 26.26 6.25 -0.56
CA PRO A 130 26.67 4.89 -0.93
C PRO A 130 25.75 3.85 -0.30
N VAL A 131 25.73 2.65 -0.89
CA VAL A 131 25.18 1.45 -0.23
C VAL A 131 26.22 0.92 0.78
N GLY A 132 25.78 0.38 1.91
CA GLY A 132 26.71 -0.38 2.76
C GLY A 132 27.07 -1.69 2.06
N ALA A 133 28.28 -2.23 2.27
CA ALA A 133 28.72 -3.46 1.63
C ALA A 133 27.69 -4.61 1.78
N GLY A 134 27.47 -5.39 0.70
CA GLY A 134 26.85 -6.72 0.81
C GLY A 134 25.52 -6.95 0.09
N SER A 135 25.18 -6.21 -0.96
CA SER A 135 24.06 -6.58 -1.85
C SER A 135 24.44 -6.40 -3.32
N ASP A 136 24.56 -7.50 -4.05
CA ASP A 136 24.72 -7.48 -5.51
C ASP A 136 23.41 -7.17 -6.25
N ARG A 137 22.31 -7.07 -5.50
CA ARG A 137 20.96 -6.89 -6.06
C ARG A 137 20.49 -5.46 -5.93
N THR A 138 19.71 -5.05 -6.91
CA THR A 138 18.99 -3.77 -6.89
C THR A 138 17.58 -3.96 -6.37
N HIS A 139 17.20 -3.17 -5.38
CA HIS A 139 15.90 -3.25 -4.71
C HIS A 139 15.14 -1.95 -4.86
N LEU A 140 13.87 -2.06 -5.26
CA LEU A 140 12.89 -1.00 -5.06
C LEU A 140 12.27 -1.19 -3.68
N VAL A 141 12.41 -0.18 -2.82
CA VAL A 141 11.99 -0.24 -1.42
C VAL A 141 10.88 0.79 -1.19
N PHE A 142 9.78 0.33 -0.61
CA PHE A 142 8.65 1.17 -0.23
C PHE A 142 8.63 1.38 1.28
N THR A 143 8.61 2.64 1.67
CA THR A 143 8.46 3.08 3.05
C THR A 143 7.17 3.89 3.18
N VAL A 144 6.74 4.18 4.40
CA VAL A 144 5.61 5.09 4.65
C VAL A 144 6.01 6.22 5.58
N LEU A 145 5.49 7.41 5.29
CA LEU A 145 5.40 8.53 6.21
C LEU A 145 4.10 8.39 7.01
N PRO A 146 4.15 7.94 8.28
CA PRO A 146 2.95 7.52 9.01
C PRO A 146 1.97 8.69 9.25
N GLY A 147 2.50 9.91 9.41
CA GLY A 147 1.72 11.13 9.66
C GLY A 147 0.62 11.39 8.63
N ARG A 148 0.85 11.05 7.34
CA ARG A 148 -0.09 11.32 6.25
C ARG A 148 -1.42 10.59 6.44
N SER A 149 -1.38 9.29 6.70
CA SER A 149 -2.61 8.51 6.96
C SER A 149 -3.09 8.70 8.39
N TYR A 150 -2.17 8.83 9.35
CA TYR A 150 -2.53 9.08 10.76
C TYR A 150 -3.35 10.36 10.92
N SER A 151 -3.06 11.41 10.12
CA SER A 151 -3.78 12.68 10.10
C SER A 151 -5.29 12.54 10.09
N ARG A 152 -5.80 11.57 9.33
CA ARG A 152 -7.23 11.37 9.10
C ARG A 152 -7.75 10.11 9.78
N TYR A 153 -6.95 9.06 9.82
CA TYR A 153 -7.38 7.73 10.24
C TYR A 153 -6.92 7.35 11.63
N ARG A 154 -6.00 8.12 12.24
CA ARG A 154 -5.58 7.97 13.64
C ARG A 154 -5.21 6.51 13.95
N HIS A 155 -5.83 5.88 14.95
CA HIS A 155 -5.57 4.48 15.31
C HIS A 155 -5.91 3.47 14.19
N ARG A 156 -6.72 3.85 13.19
CA ARG A 156 -7.04 3.02 12.01
C ARG A 156 -6.00 3.12 10.88
N SER A 157 -4.92 3.88 11.08
CA SER A 157 -3.97 4.19 10.00
C SER A 157 -3.03 3.03 9.64
N TRP A 158 -2.64 2.20 10.60
CA TRP A 158 -1.59 1.22 10.36
C TRP A 158 -1.95 0.11 9.35
N PRO A 159 -3.19 -0.43 9.30
CA PRO A 159 -3.55 -1.37 8.24
C PRO A 159 -3.58 -0.68 6.87
N LEU A 160 -3.87 0.63 6.84
CA LEU A 160 -3.86 1.43 5.61
C LEU A 160 -2.44 1.70 5.10
N TRP A 161 -1.44 1.78 5.97
CA TRP A 161 -0.04 1.84 5.56
C TRP A 161 0.38 0.57 4.80
N ILE A 162 -0.04 -0.60 5.29
CA ILE A 162 0.18 -1.88 4.63
C ILE A 162 -0.61 -1.91 3.32
N ALA A 163 -1.88 -1.50 3.32
CA ALA A 163 -2.71 -1.46 2.12
C ALA A 163 -2.08 -0.61 1.01
N ASP A 164 -1.71 0.64 1.28
CA ASP A 164 -1.11 1.53 0.30
C ASP A 164 0.22 0.97 -0.24
N THR A 165 1.04 0.37 0.64
CA THR A 165 2.29 -0.27 0.22
C THR A 165 2.06 -1.54 -0.61
N ALA A 166 1.08 -2.35 -0.26
CA ALA A 166 0.69 -3.55 -0.99
C ALA A 166 0.20 -3.23 -2.40
N TYR A 167 -0.55 -2.13 -2.56
CA TYR A 167 -0.94 -1.63 -3.88
C TYR A 167 0.28 -1.17 -4.70
N ALA A 168 1.25 -0.48 -4.08
CA ALA A 168 2.49 -0.11 -4.76
C ALA A 168 3.30 -1.34 -5.23
N VAL A 169 3.46 -2.35 -4.38
CA VAL A 169 4.12 -3.62 -4.72
C VAL A 169 3.39 -4.32 -5.87
N ALA A 170 2.06 -4.48 -5.76
CA ALA A 170 1.27 -5.11 -6.81
C ALA A 170 1.31 -4.33 -8.13
N ALA A 171 1.51 -3.01 -8.09
CA ALA A 171 1.66 -2.18 -9.28
C ALA A 171 3.00 -2.44 -9.96
N VAL A 172 4.10 -2.64 -9.21
CA VAL A 172 5.39 -3.07 -9.79
C VAL A 172 5.19 -4.39 -10.52
N GLU A 173 4.63 -5.40 -9.85
CA GLU A 173 4.39 -6.72 -10.45
C GLU A 173 3.49 -6.65 -11.68
N PHE A 174 2.46 -5.80 -11.62
CA PHE A 174 1.57 -5.55 -12.73
C PHE A 174 2.31 -4.92 -13.91
N LEU A 175 3.00 -3.80 -13.72
CA LEU A 175 3.73 -3.06 -14.75
C LEU A 175 4.85 -3.89 -15.39
N CYS A 176 5.55 -4.65 -14.57
CA CYS A 176 6.68 -5.50 -14.98
C CYS A 176 6.25 -6.90 -15.45
N ALA A 177 4.96 -7.23 -15.38
CA ALA A 177 4.39 -8.55 -15.72
C ALA A 177 5.17 -9.73 -15.11
N THR A 178 5.73 -9.54 -13.91
CA THR A 178 6.57 -10.53 -13.23
C THR A 178 6.24 -10.57 -11.75
N HIS A 179 6.23 -11.78 -11.19
CA HIS A 179 6.22 -11.96 -9.75
C HIS A 179 7.66 -12.00 -9.26
N THR A 180 8.00 -11.06 -8.40
CA THR A 180 9.32 -10.93 -7.80
C THR A 180 9.20 -11.26 -6.31
N PRO A 181 10.20 -11.94 -5.71
CA PRO A 181 10.22 -12.11 -4.27
C PRO A 181 10.16 -10.75 -3.58
N VAL A 182 9.24 -10.61 -2.62
CA VAL A 182 9.04 -9.38 -1.85
C VAL A 182 9.40 -9.64 -0.40
N MET A 183 10.31 -8.84 0.14
CA MET A 183 10.54 -8.79 1.58
C MET A 183 9.48 -7.88 2.20
N LEU A 184 8.75 -8.38 3.19
CA LEU A 184 7.67 -7.66 3.86
C LEU A 184 8.14 -7.19 5.23
N GLY A 185 7.78 -5.96 5.58
CA GLY A 185 8.15 -5.30 6.82
C GLY A 185 6.96 -5.06 7.75
N PRO A 186 7.19 -4.39 8.89
CA PRO A 186 8.45 -3.74 9.26
C PRO A 186 9.58 -4.73 9.62
N ASP A 187 10.71 -4.67 8.90
CA ASP A 187 11.81 -5.63 9.07
C ASP A 187 13.19 -4.94 9.12
N ARG A 188 14.12 -5.51 9.91
CA ARG A 188 15.46 -4.96 10.10
C ARG A 188 16.28 -5.00 8.81
N ARG A 189 16.12 -6.03 7.97
CA ARG A 189 16.87 -6.17 6.71
C ARG A 189 16.47 -5.08 5.71
N ILE A 190 15.17 -4.81 5.58
CA ILE A 190 14.67 -3.71 4.72
C ILE A 190 15.22 -2.37 5.22
N ARG A 191 15.19 -2.13 6.53
CA ARG A 191 15.76 -0.92 7.14
C ARG A 191 17.27 -0.77 6.88
N SER A 192 18.02 -1.88 6.98
CA SER A 192 19.46 -1.90 6.68
C SER A 192 19.78 -1.56 5.22
N LEU A 193 18.97 -2.01 4.26
CA LEU A 193 19.11 -1.60 2.85
C LEU A 193 19.09 -0.07 2.72
N LEU A 194 18.18 0.59 3.44
CA LEU A 194 17.99 2.05 3.38
C LEU A 194 19.01 2.85 4.22
N GLY A 195 19.78 2.19 5.08
CA GLY A 195 20.64 2.87 6.06
C GLY A 195 19.84 3.70 7.07
N PHE A 196 18.58 3.32 7.33
CA PHE A 196 17.68 4.06 8.21
C PHE A 196 17.90 3.72 9.68
N ALA A 197 17.74 4.74 10.54
CA ALA A 197 17.49 4.54 11.95
C ALA A 197 16.11 3.88 12.16
N PRO A 198 15.87 3.18 13.28
CA PRO A 198 14.52 2.78 13.66
C PRO A 198 13.56 3.98 13.62
N ALA A 199 12.32 3.79 13.16
CA ALA A 199 11.33 4.89 13.11
C ALA A 199 10.96 5.42 14.51
N THR A 200 11.19 4.61 15.55
CA THR A 200 11.01 4.99 16.96
C THR A 200 12.11 5.90 17.49
N ASP A 201 13.25 6.01 16.80
CA ASP A 201 14.35 6.91 17.17
C ASP A 201 14.09 8.31 16.59
N THR A 202 13.04 8.97 17.08
CA THR A 202 12.54 10.23 16.50
C THR A 202 13.59 11.33 16.48
N ASN A 203 14.42 11.42 17.53
CA ASN A 203 15.46 12.42 17.65
C ASN A 203 16.46 12.31 16.51
N ARG A 204 16.93 11.10 16.19
CA ARG A 204 17.87 10.88 15.09
C ARG A 204 17.31 11.30 13.72
N TRP A 205 16.00 11.17 13.52
CA TRP A 205 15.36 11.66 12.30
C TRP A 205 15.27 13.19 12.29
N THR A 206 14.79 13.79 13.38
CA THR A 206 14.58 15.24 13.45
C THR A 206 15.87 16.04 13.47
N ASP A 207 16.92 15.53 14.13
CA ASP A 207 18.26 16.13 14.17
C ASP A 207 18.91 16.13 12.77
N ALA A 208 18.54 15.15 11.94
CA ALA A 208 18.93 15.09 10.54
C ALA A 208 18.03 15.94 9.63
N GLY A 209 17.05 16.67 10.15
CA GLY A 209 16.10 17.49 9.36
C GLY A 209 15.02 16.68 8.63
N LEU A 210 14.76 15.44 9.07
CA LEU A 210 13.83 14.50 8.45
C LEU A 210 12.72 14.10 9.44
N VAL A 211 11.67 13.46 8.92
CA VAL A 211 10.64 12.79 9.73
C VAL A 211 10.74 11.26 9.59
N PRO A 212 10.36 10.49 10.63
CA PRO A 212 10.46 9.03 10.60
C PRO A 212 9.72 8.37 9.44
N GLU A 213 10.41 7.47 8.76
CA GLU A 213 9.83 6.56 7.75
C GLU A 213 9.83 5.12 8.25
N ILE A 214 8.74 4.39 8.00
CA ILE A 214 8.62 2.96 8.32
C ILE A 214 8.83 2.17 7.03
N ALA A 215 9.87 1.34 6.97
CA ALA A 215 10.16 0.48 5.82
C ALA A 215 9.23 -0.74 5.80
N LEU A 216 8.42 -0.88 4.75
CA LEU A 216 7.34 -1.88 4.71
C LEU A 216 7.48 -2.93 3.60
N ALA A 217 8.13 -2.62 2.48
CA ALA A 217 8.37 -3.64 1.46
C ALA A 217 9.64 -3.37 0.68
N ALA A 218 10.30 -4.44 0.22
CA ALA A 218 11.35 -4.36 -0.79
C ALA A 218 11.15 -5.45 -1.84
N THR A 219 11.26 -5.08 -3.11
CA THR A 219 11.25 -6.02 -4.24
C THR A 219 12.53 -5.88 -5.06
N THR A 220 13.07 -7.00 -5.52
CA THR A 220 14.26 -7.00 -6.37
C THR A 220 13.88 -6.64 -7.81
N LEU A 221 14.58 -5.66 -8.38
CA LEU A 221 14.47 -5.33 -9.80
C LEU A 221 15.45 -6.19 -10.60
N SER A 222 14.99 -6.67 -11.75
CA SER A 222 15.79 -7.50 -12.67
C SER A 222 16.19 -6.69 -13.90
N HIS A 223 17.41 -6.93 -14.38
CA HIS A 223 17.91 -6.36 -15.63
C HIS A 223 17.14 -6.80 -16.88
N ARG A 224 16.31 -7.83 -16.78
CA ARG A 224 15.59 -8.41 -17.92
C ARG A 224 14.14 -7.94 -18.04
N THR A 225 13.63 -7.26 -17.01
CA THR A 225 12.21 -7.00 -16.90
C THR A 225 11.86 -5.62 -17.46
N ALA A 226 11.14 -5.58 -18.58
CA ALA A 226 10.65 -4.33 -19.16
C ALA A 226 9.35 -3.85 -18.49
N VAL A 227 9.09 -2.55 -18.54
CA VAL A 227 7.83 -1.94 -18.11
C VAL A 227 6.84 -1.99 -19.28
N SER A 228 5.68 -2.60 -19.09
CA SER A 228 4.66 -2.74 -20.13
C SER A 228 3.86 -1.45 -20.31
N GLU A 229 3.91 -0.88 -21.52
CA GLU A 229 3.19 0.35 -21.87
C GLU A 229 1.67 0.21 -21.77
N VAL A 230 1.13 -0.92 -22.24
CA VAL A 230 -0.31 -1.22 -22.17
C VAL A 230 -0.78 -1.24 -20.72
N ARG A 231 0.01 -1.85 -19.83
CA ARG A 231 -0.30 -1.91 -18.41
C ARG A 231 -0.12 -0.56 -17.72
N ARG A 232 0.89 0.22 -18.10
CA ARG A 232 1.06 1.60 -17.65
C ARG A 232 -0.17 2.44 -18.00
N THR A 233 -0.64 2.34 -19.24
CA THR A 233 -1.84 3.03 -19.73
C THR A 233 -3.09 2.58 -18.98
N ALA A 234 -3.28 1.28 -18.77
CA ALA A 234 -4.41 0.75 -18.00
C ALA A 234 -4.41 1.22 -16.54
N LEU A 235 -3.24 1.22 -15.88
CA LEU A 235 -3.11 1.67 -14.50
C LEU A 235 -3.38 3.18 -14.38
N ARG A 236 -2.89 3.97 -15.33
CA ARG A 236 -3.17 5.41 -15.45
C ARG A 236 -4.63 5.73 -15.75
N SER A 237 -5.32 4.95 -16.57
CA SER A 237 -6.73 5.20 -16.89
C SER A 237 -7.68 4.73 -15.78
N ARG A 238 -7.20 3.90 -14.84
CA ARG A 238 -7.99 3.39 -13.72
C ARG A 238 -8.56 4.54 -12.88
N ARG A 239 -9.88 4.62 -12.81
CA ARG A 239 -10.61 5.51 -11.90
C ARG A 239 -11.56 4.70 -11.04
N SER A 240 -11.62 5.05 -9.75
CA SER A 240 -12.63 4.49 -8.86
C SER A 240 -13.97 5.16 -9.19
N PRO A 241 -15.07 4.40 -9.45
CA PRO A 241 -16.38 5.00 -9.70
C PRO A 241 -16.81 5.93 -8.57
N ALA A 242 -17.61 6.94 -8.88
CA ALA A 242 -18.13 7.84 -7.87
C ALA A 242 -19.06 7.06 -6.93
N VAL A 243 -19.11 7.47 -5.65
CA VAL A 243 -20.03 6.87 -4.67
C VAL A 243 -21.49 7.01 -5.14
N ALA A 244 -21.81 8.10 -5.83
CA ALA A 244 -23.13 8.34 -6.42
C ALA A 244 -23.51 7.29 -7.48
N ASP A 245 -22.55 6.79 -8.26
CA ASP A 245 -22.81 5.77 -9.29
C ASP A 245 -23.34 4.48 -8.66
N PHE A 246 -22.74 4.06 -7.54
CA PHE A 246 -23.23 2.94 -6.75
C PHE A 246 -24.58 3.26 -6.11
N ALA A 247 -24.71 4.43 -5.46
CA ALA A 247 -25.94 4.81 -4.77
C ALA A 247 -27.16 4.81 -5.70
N SER A 248 -27.00 5.24 -6.95
CA SER A 248 -28.05 5.26 -7.99
C SER A 248 -28.58 3.86 -8.38
N ARG A 249 -27.86 2.80 -8.00
CA ARG A 249 -28.19 1.40 -8.32
C ARG A 249 -28.80 0.63 -7.14
N ILE A 250 -28.88 1.23 -5.96
CA ILE A 250 -29.50 0.60 -4.79
C ILE A 250 -30.97 0.27 -5.13
N GLY A 251 -31.38 -0.97 -4.87
CA GLY A 251 -32.74 -1.46 -5.14
C GLY A 251 -32.97 -1.98 -6.56
N ARG A 252 -32.02 -1.82 -7.49
CA ARG A 252 -32.14 -2.42 -8.85
C ARG A 252 -31.97 -3.93 -8.84
N GLN A 253 -31.21 -4.45 -7.88
CA GLN A 253 -31.00 -5.87 -7.64
C GLN A 253 -30.98 -6.12 -6.13
N ARG A 254 -31.40 -7.31 -5.71
CA ARG A 254 -31.29 -7.71 -4.31
C ARG A 254 -29.81 -7.93 -3.97
N PRO A 255 -29.23 -7.21 -2.99
CA PRO A 255 -27.83 -7.42 -2.61
C PRO A 255 -27.68 -8.82 -1.99
N THR A 256 -26.52 -9.43 -2.22
CA THR A 256 -26.14 -10.68 -1.54
C THR A 256 -25.86 -10.43 -0.06
N ASP A 257 -25.93 -11.47 0.77
CA ASP A 257 -25.62 -11.37 2.20
C ASP A 257 -24.18 -10.89 2.44
N GLY A 258 -23.24 -11.28 1.57
CA GLY A 258 -21.86 -10.77 1.60
C GLY A 258 -21.79 -9.27 1.35
N THR A 259 -22.54 -8.74 0.37
CA THR A 259 -22.63 -7.30 0.10
C THR A 259 -23.22 -6.54 1.28
N VAL A 260 -24.29 -7.07 1.90
CA VAL A 260 -24.91 -6.48 3.10
C VAL A 260 -23.92 -6.46 4.26
N THR A 261 -23.24 -7.57 4.51
CA THR A 261 -22.22 -7.70 5.57
C THR A 261 -21.11 -6.65 5.40
N ILE A 262 -20.59 -6.46 4.18
CA ILE A 262 -19.55 -5.46 3.93
C ILE A 262 -20.08 -4.04 4.10
N ALA A 263 -21.27 -3.74 3.57
CA ALA A 263 -21.88 -2.42 3.73
C ALA A 263 -22.08 -2.03 5.20
N GLN A 264 -22.48 -3.00 6.03
CA GLN A 264 -22.59 -2.84 7.49
C GLN A 264 -21.21 -2.67 8.14
N ALA A 265 -20.29 -3.60 7.88
CA ALA A 265 -18.96 -3.60 8.49
C ALA A 265 -18.18 -2.31 8.21
N SER A 266 -18.28 -1.79 6.99
CA SER A 266 -17.59 -0.57 6.57
C SER A 266 -18.39 0.71 6.80
N GLN A 267 -19.64 0.59 7.30
CA GLN A 267 -20.61 1.69 7.44
C GLN A 267 -20.80 2.50 6.15
N GLN A 268 -20.76 1.82 5.00
CA GLN A 268 -20.82 2.46 3.68
C GLN A 268 -21.99 1.90 2.88
N ARG A 269 -23.16 2.54 3.04
CA ARG A 269 -24.42 2.13 2.39
C ARG A 269 -24.32 2.05 0.86
N TRP A 270 -23.45 2.84 0.25
CA TRP A 270 -23.26 2.83 -1.20
C TRP A 270 -22.80 1.46 -1.74
N VAL A 271 -22.14 0.63 -0.93
CA VAL A 271 -21.70 -0.73 -1.32
C VAL A 271 -22.88 -1.61 -1.75
N LEU A 272 -24.09 -1.35 -1.23
CA LEU A 272 -25.31 -2.09 -1.59
C LEU A 272 -25.71 -1.95 -3.08
N GLY A 273 -25.21 -0.93 -3.77
CA GLY A 273 -25.47 -0.73 -5.20
C GLY A 273 -24.38 -1.29 -6.12
N ALA A 274 -23.44 -2.07 -5.60
CA ALA A 274 -22.42 -2.72 -6.40
C ALA A 274 -22.99 -3.95 -7.15
N ASP A 275 -22.59 -4.14 -8.40
CA ASP A 275 -22.94 -5.35 -9.16
C ASP A 275 -22.18 -6.57 -8.61
N HIS A 276 -20.95 -6.33 -8.13
CA HIS A 276 -20.13 -7.35 -7.49
C HIS A 276 -19.39 -6.79 -6.27
N VAL A 277 -19.31 -7.59 -5.21
CA VAL A 277 -18.44 -7.32 -4.06
C VAL A 277 -17.57 -8.54 -3.81
N ARG A 278 -16.26 -8.35 -3.84
CA ARG A 278 -15.30 -9.35 -3.37
C ARG A 278 -14.69 -8.87 -2.06
N SER A 279 -14.78 -9.69 -1.02
CA SER A 279 -14.21 -9.38 0.29
C SER A 279 -13.25 -10.47 0.75
N TRP A 280 -12.38 -10.07 1.66
CA TRP A 280 -11.45 -10.96 2.34
C TRP A 280 -11.56 -10.72 3.83
N THR A 281 -11.53 -11.81 4.60
CA THR A 281 -11.69 -11.78 6.05
C THR A 281 -10.57 -12.57 6.72
N VAL A 282 -10.29 -12.23 7.98
CA VAL A 282 -9.34 -12.91 8.87
C VAL A 282 -10.00 -13.20 10.21
N SER A 283 -9.45 -14.14 10.97
CA SER A 283 -9.95 -14.41 12.31
C SER A 283 -9.41 -13.37 13.30
N PRO A 284 -10.23 -12.87 14.23
CA PRO A 284 -9.75 -12.03 15.33
C PRO A 284 -8.85 -12.79 16.32
N THR A 285 -8.87 -14.13 16.25
CA THR A 285 -8.07 -15.02 17.11
C THR A 285 -6.75 -15.45 16.48
N ASP A 286 -6.47 -15.01 15.24
CA ASP A 286 -5.19 -15.31 14.59
C ASP A 286 -4.06 -14.61 15.36
N ASP A 287 -2.90 -15.25 15.46
CA ASP A 287 -1.71 -14.62 16.03
C ASP A 287 -1.26 -13.43 15.17
N ALA A 288 -0.41 -12.56 15.74
CA ALA A 288 0.02 -11.34 15.09
C ALA A 288 0.76 -11.57 13.76
N GLN A 289 1.52 -12.66 13.61
CA GLN A 289 2.26 -12.96 12.39
C GLN A 289 1.33 -13.44 11.29
N THR A 290 0.41 -14.34 11.62
CA THR A 290 -0.64 -14.84 10.73
C THR A 290 -1.50 -13.69 10.23
N LEU A 291 -1.92 -12.78 11.12
CA LEU A 291 -2.67 -11.60 10.72
C LEU A 291 -1.86 -10.70 9.77
N LEU A 292 -0.59 -10.42 10.09
CA LEU A 292 0.24 -9.56 9.25
C LEU A 292 0.44 -10.15 7.86
N ALA A 293 0.71 -11.46 7.77
CA ALA A 293 0.80 -12.18 6.50
C ALA A 293 -0.51 -12.13 5.71
N ALA A 294 -1.64 -12.31 6.40
CA ALA A 294 -2.97 -12.21 5.79
C ALA A 294 -3.26 -10.79 5.28
N LEU A 295 -2.95 -9.74 6.05
CA LEU A 295 -3.10 -8.34 5.63
C LEU A 295 -2.36 -8.05 4.32
N TRP A 296 -1.09 -8.44 4.24
CA TRP A 296 -0.29 -8.29 3.03
C TRP A 296 -0.87 -9.06 1.85
N SER A 297 -1.21 -10.34 2.05
CA SER A 297 -1.76 -11.20 1.01
C SER A 297 -3.09 -10.65 0.47
N VAL A 298 -3.99 -10.25 1.37
CA VAL A 298 -5.32 -9.71 1.05
C VAL A 298 -5.21 -8.40 0.27
N HIS A 299 -4.42 -7.44 0.73
CA HIS A 299 -4.31 -6.15 0.04
C HIS A 299 -3.62 -6.29 -1.32
N ARG A 300 -2.61 -7.16 -1.45
CA ARG A 300 -1.99 -7.47 -2.76
C ARG A 300 -2.98 -8.14 -3.71
N ALA A 301 -3.76 -9.12 -3.22
CA ALA A 301 -4.79 -9.78 -4.03
C ALA A 301 -5.87 -8.80 -4.51
N ALA A 302 -6.29 -7.89 -3.64
CA ALA A 302 -7.23 -6.83 -4.00
C ALA A 302 -6.65 -5.85 -5.02
N ALA A 303 -5.38 -5.47 -4.89
CA ALA A 303 -4.70 -4.61 -5.84
C ALA A 303 -4.61 -5.27 -7.22
N HIS A 304 -4.18 -6.54 -7.29
CA HIS A 304 -4.17 -7.30 -8.55
C HIS A 304 -5.55 -7.39 -9.19
N LEU A 305 -6.61 -7.60 -8.41
CA LEU A 305 -7.98 -7.61 -8.93
C LEU A 305 -8.34 -6.27 -9.57
N VAL A 306 -8.04 -5.16 -8.88
CA VAL A 306 -8.30 -3.80 -9.37
C VAL A 306 -7.51 -3.51 -10.65
N TYR A 307 -6.24 -3.87 -10.70
CA TYR A 307 -5.38 -3.62 -11.87
C TYR A 307 -5.74 -4.50 -13.06
N ARG A 308 -6.14 -5.76 -12.82
CA ARG A 308 -6.68 -6.62 -13.86
C ARG A 308 -7.97 -6.05 -14.44
N HIS A 309 -8.88 -5.56 -13.61
CA HIS A 309 -10.11 -4.92 -14.12
C HIS A 309 -9.82 -3.63 -14.90
N ALA A 310 -8.79 -2.88 -14.52
CA ALA A 310 -8.33 -1.74 -15.30
C ALA A 310 -7.80 -2.16 -16.69
N LEU A 311 -7.08 -3.28 -16.76
CA LEU A 311 -6.55 -3.84 -18.01
C LEU A 311 -7.66 -4.38 -18.92
N ASP A 312 -8.57 -5.18 -18.36
CA ASP A 312 -9.63 -5.85 -19.12
C ASP A 312 -10.75 -4.87 -19.54
N GLY A 313 -10.85 -3.72 -18.88
CA GLY A 313 -11.83 -2.67 -19.18
C GLY A 313 -13.29 -3.00 -18.84
N ARG A 314 -13.63 -4.26 -18.53
CA ARG A 314 -15.00 -4.75 -18.31
C ARG A 314 -15.68 -4.21 -17.05
N ARG A 315 -14.89 -3.89 -16.02
CA ARG A 315 -15.39 -3.46 -14.72
C ARG A 315 -14.62 -2.27 -14.21
N THR A 316 -15.33 -1.38 -13.52
CA THR A 316 -14.72 -0.31 -12.73
C THR A 316 -14.85 -0.67 -11.25
N CYS A 317 -13.80 -0.40 -10.48
CA CYS A 317 -13.66 -0.93 -9.13
C CYS A 317 -13.36 0.18 -8.12
N ARG A 318 -13.97 0.08 -6.94
CA ARG A 318 -13.70 0.92 -5.78
C ARG A 318 -13.29 0.04 -4.59
N PRO A 319 -12.05 0.13 -4.12
CA PRO A 319 -11.66 -0.48 -2.86
C PRO A 319 -12.51 0.04 -1.70
N VAL A 320 -12.86 -0.86 -0.78
CA VAL A 320 -13.58 -0.59 0.46
C VAL A 320 -12.67 -0.96 1.61
N SER A 321 -12.49 -0.02 2.54
CA SER A 321 -11.64 -0.17 3.73
C SER A 321 -12.35 0.47 4.93
N GLY A 322 -11.75 0.38 6.12
CA GLY A 322 -12.34 0.91 7.36
C GLY A 322 -13.45 0.02 7.91
N THR A 323 -13.35 -1.27 7.68
CA THR A 323 -14.27 -2.31 8.14
C THR A 323 -14.03 -2.67 9.60
N THR A 324 -15.12 -2.96 10.30
CA THR A 324 -15.15 -3.40 11.70
C THR A 324 -15.52 -4.88 11.80
N LEU A 325 -15.34 -5.47 12.97
CA LEU A 325 -15.73 -6.86 13.25
C LEU A 325 -17.22 -7.08 12.98
N VAL A 326 -17.55 -8.06 12.13
CA VAL A 326 -18.93 -8.50 11.87
C VAL A 326 -18.97 -10.02 11.81
N GLY A 327 -19.90 -10.63 12.54
CA GLY A 327 -20.09 -12.09 12.52
C GLY A 327 -18.85 -12.89 12.96
N GLY A 328 -18.06 -12.36 13.89
CA GLY A 328 -16.87 -13.05 14.42
C GLY A 328 -15.66 -13.06 13.49
N ARG A 329 -15.68 -12.35 12.34
CA ARG A 329 -14.52 -12.20 11.44
C ARG A 329 -14.26 -10.73 11.13
N TRP A 330 -13.00 -10.37 10.93
CA TRP A 330 -12.63 -9.04 10.46
C TRP A 330 -12.61 -9.03 8.94
N PRO A 331 -13.51 -8.30 8.25
CA PRO A 331 -13.26 -7.97 6.85
C PRO A 331 -12.03 -7.08 6.83
N VAL A 332 -10.96 -7.53 6.18
CA VAL A 332 -9.71 -6.77 6.09
C VAL A 332 -9.78 -5.77 4.94
N HIS A 333 -10.40 -6.21 3.85
CA HIS A 333 -10.54 -5.42 2.64
C HIS A 333 -11.70 -5.94 1.81
N ALA A 334 -12.26 -5.06 0.98
CA ALA A 334 -13.16 -5.48 -0.09
C ALA A 334 -12.97 -4.62 -1.33
N VAL A 335 -13.46 -5.11 -2.46
CA VAL A 335 -13.53 -4.40 -3.73
C VAL A 335 -14.97 -4.47 -4.21
N ALA A 336 -15.61 -3.32 -4.32
CA ALA A 336 -16.91 -3.15 -4.93
C ALA A 336 -16.71 -2.79 -6.41
N SER A 337 -17.44 -3.45 -7.30
CA SER A 337 -17.31 -3.28 -8.75
C SER A 337 -18.65 -2.97 -9.40
N LEU A 338 -18.58 -2.15 -10.44
CA LEU A 338 -19.66 -1.94 -11.39
C LEU A 338 -19.23 -2.53 -12.73
N ASP A 339 -20.13 -3.27 -13.37
CA ASP A 339 -19.98 -3.65 -14.76
C ASP A 339 -20.07 -2.38 -15.62
N ARG A 340 -19.12 -2.23 -16.54
CA ARG A 340 -19.26 -1.25 -17.61
C ARG A 340 -20.37 -1.78 -18.51
N ARG A 341 -21.47 -1.02 -18.63
CA ARG A 341 -22.50 -1.33 -19.61
C ARG A 341 -21.85 -1.33 -21.00
N ALA A 342 -22.23 -2.26 -21.87
CA ALA A 342 -21.72 -2.38 -23.25
C ALA A 342 -22.15 -1.21 -24.17
N THR A 343 -22.25 0.01 -23.65
CA THR A 343 -23.00 1.13 -24.24
C THR A 343 -22.13 2.37 -24.45
N GLU A 344 -20.85 2.19 -24.81
CA GLU A 344 -19.96 3.29 -25.23
C GLU A 344 -19.08 2.93 -26.45
N GLU A 345 -19.37 1.84 -27.19
CA GLU A 345 -18.70 1.52 -28.48
C GLU A 345 -19.52 1.96 -29.72
N ARG A 346 -20.58 2.75 -29.53
CA ARG A 346 -21.31 3.40 -30.63
C ARG A 346 -21.52 4.88 -30.33
N ARG A 347 -20.44 5.66 -30.28
CA ARG A 347 -20.47 7.09 -30.57
C ARG A 347 -19.20 7.49 -31.31
#